data_AF-A0A8M1KJU6-F1
#
_entry.id   AF-A0A8M1KJU6-F1
#
_cell.length_a   1.000
_cell.length_b   1.000
_cell.length_c   1.000
_cell.angle_alpha   90.00
_cell.angle_beta   90.00
_cell.angle_gamma   90.00
#
_symmetry.space_group_name_H-M   'P 1'
#
loop_
_entity.id
_entity.type
_entity.pdbx_description
1 polymer ?
#
loop_
_entity_poly.entity_id
_entity_poly.type
_entity_poly.pdbx_seq_one_letter_code
_entity_poly.pdbx_strand_id
1 'polypeptide(L)'
;MPENVFEYSSNCELIQQGIRDTTISRPNVEVLGNMACILDRPYIQNSDPEIIEKMKNCNDFSDAQSSAMQTVLIQGNTKYGPPSRWRRKTLNDLGILPLYFSHDFWRRFNRRTQRNFLKKFLRSLRRRKTQKRKMKRLFRQLMRGLRTKRGANECTVGNITRVTISDDAFPFGYDATQFGHCLSAQVVKENLASLTEKVDVDEFQRVILDRLDEAYPSGLPDEQVQLLGSVSRVATTTDLSKWNISSPDTLAALMNSDDGEWEPDMSKLIVTKFLSGSNSLNSSELNFLGGPNLCALDTSTLTDISSDSIKGADSLDLSNCTTEKKKVLFETARQAFPVNFQNRDSDDTLTSYQLLEPYLGGASIDVIRGFSACNVSMDIETFIGLDEPVVLDLTVSEVSGLLGSNLPDLASYENETVVQNWISRQFQSQLDTLDLGLTGGRAEAATTASSNSTGNATTAATPTTVTTATTTVTTATTATTTASAGNKGSSYSLPFIFLMLNMAFIKIQIV
;
A
#
# COMPACT_ATOMS: atom_id res chain seq x y z
N MET A 1 10.34 -7.62 0.44
CA MET A 1 10.26 -9.10 0.43
C MET A 1 11.24 -9.65 -0.61
N PRO A 2 12.02 -10.70 -0.30
CA PRO A 2 12.93 -11.30 -1.28
C PRO A 2 12.13 -12.20 -2.24
N GLU A 3 12.39 -12.06 -3.55
CA GLU A 3 11.77 -12.80 -4.67
C GLU A 3 11.88 -14.34 -4.58
N ASN A 4 12.70 -14.87 -3.66
CA ASN A 4 13.11 -16.27 -3.66
C ASN A 4 12.10 -17.24 -3.01
N VAL A 5 11.18 -16.78 -2.14
CA VAL A 5 10.29 -17.71 -1.41
C VAL A 5 9.16 -18.25 -2.32
N PHE A 6 8.71 -17.45 -3.29
CA PHE A 6 7.70 -17.88 -4.27
C PHE A 6 8.25 -18.87 -5.32
N GLU A 7 9.54 -18.78 -5.63
CA GLU A 7 10.21 -19.65 -6.61
C GLU A 7 10.32 -21.10 -6.11
N TYR A 8 10.50 -21.31 -4.81
CA TYR A 8 10.55 -22.66 -4.22
C TYR A 8 9.16 -23.30 -4.09
N SER A 9 8.13 -22.52 -3.72
CA SER A 9 6.76 -23.01 -3.55
C SER A 9 6.16 -23.54 -4.86
N SER A 10 6.31 -22.77 -5.95
CA SER A 10 5.75 -23.12 -7.27
C SER A 10 6.38 -24.38 -7.88
N ASN A 11 7.67 -24.62 -7.60
CA ASN A 11 8.36 -25.82 -8.06
C ASN A 11 7.88 -27.09 -7.32
N CYS A 12 7.48 -27.00 -6.05
CA CYS A 12 6.99 -28.13 -5.28
C CYS A 12 5.65 -28.70 -5.79
N GLU A 13 4.71 -27.84 -6.19
CA GLU A 13 3.41 -28.28 -6.76
C GLU A 13 3.56 -28.98 -8.11
N LEU A 14 4.48 -28.52 -8.96
CA LEU A 14 4.78 -29.14 -10.26
C LEU A 14 5.44 -30.52 -10.10
N ILE A 15 6.31 -30.67 -9.10
CA ILE A 15 6.95 -31.96 -8.76
C ILE A 15 5.90 -32.97 -8.27
N GLN A 16 4.89 -32.54 -7.51
CA GLN A 16 3.78 -33.40 -7.07
C GLN A 16 2.92 -33.92 -8.23
N GLN A 17 2.90 -33.21 -9.37
CA GLN A 17 2.24 -33.66 -10.61
C GLN A 17 3.14 -34.47 -11.55
N GLY A 18 4.35 -34.85 -11.11
CA GLY A 18 5.26 -35.72 -11.87
C GLY A 18 6.08 -35.01 -12.95
N ILE A 19 6.11 -33.67 -12.95
CA ILE A 19 6.95 -32.88 -13.86
C ILE A 19 8.33 -32.72 -13.22
N ARG A 20 9.29 -33.57 -13.65
CA ARG A 20 10.67 -33.58 -13.11
C ARG A 20 11.66 -32.77 -13.93
N ASP A 21 11.31 -32.47 -15.18
CA ASP A 21 12.09 -31.66 -16.11
C ASP A 21 11.34 -30.37 -16.44
N THR A 22 12.05 -29.32 -16.84
CA THR A 22 11.44 -28.05 -17.27
C THR A 22 10.64 -28.15 -18.58
N THR A 23 10.54 -29.34 -19.17
CA THR A 23 9.83 -29.62 -20.41
C THR A 23 8.45 -30.19 -20.11
N ILE A 24 7.39 -29.47 -20.46
CA ILE A 24 6.01 -29.94 -20.32
C ILE A 24 5.52 -30.44 -21.69
N SER A 25 5.17 -31.72 -21.76
CA SER A 25 4.63 -32.34 -22.97
C SER A 25 3.25 -31.80 -23.33
N ARG A 26 2.83 -31.92 -24.59
CA ARG A 26 1.52 -31.44 -25.05
C ARG A 26 0.32 -31.95 -24.24
N PRO A 27 0.18 -33.26 -23.94
CA PRO A 27 -0.94 -33.74 -23.13
C PRO A 27 -1.00 -33.06 -21.75
N ASN A 28 0.17 -32.81 -21.15
CA ASN A 28 0.26 -32.14 -19.86
C ASN A 28 -0.10 -30.65 -19.97
N VAL A 29 0.34 -29.97 -21.04
CA VAL A 29 -0.06 -28.58 -21.32
C VAL A 29 -1.58 -28.45 -21.50
N GLU A 30 -2.21 -29.44 -22.12
CA GLU A 30 -3.65 -29.41 -22.38
C GLU A 30 -4.47 -29.41 -21.08
N VAL A 31 -3.97 -30.05 -20.01
CA VAL A 31 -4.63 -30.16 -18.70
C VAL A 31 -4.16 -29.15 -17.64
N LEU A 32 -3.12 -28.34 -17.90
CA LEU A 32 -2.58 -27.37 -16.93
C LEU A 32 -3.61 -26.38 -16.36
N GLY A 33 -4.62 -26.00 -17.16
CA GLY A 33 -5.61 -25.00 -16.75
C GLY A 33 -4.95 -23.69 -16.29
N ASN A 34 -5.29 -23.23 -15.09
CA ASN A 34 -4.76 -22.00 -14.49
C ASN A 34 -3.33 -22.13 -13.95
N MET A 35 -2.79 -23.35 -13.81
CA MET A 35 -1.41 -23.55 -13.38
C MET A 35 -0.41 -23.02 -14.41
N ALA A 36 -0.82 -22.83 -15.66
CA ALA A 36 -0.01 -22.15 -16.67
C ALA A 36 0.43 -20.74 -16.21
N CYS A 37 -0.36 -20.07 -15.38
CA CYS A 37 -0.11 -18.68 -14.97
C CYS A 37 1.00 -18.53 -13.91
N ILE A 38 1.35 -19.61 -13.22
CA ILE A 38 2.44 -19.64 -12.23
C ILE A 38 3.75 -20.21 -12.80
N LEU A 39 3.76 -20.61 -14.08
CA LEU A 39 4.96 -21.17 -14.68
C LEU A 39 6.05 -20.12 -14.86
N ASP A 40 7.26 -20.48 -14.46
CA ASP A 40 8.43 -19.65 -14.68
C ASP A 40 8.99 -19.74 -16.11
N ARG A 41 9.92 -18.83 -16.41
CA ARG A 41 10.54 -18.69 -17.73
C ARG A 41 11.04 -20.01 -18.34
N PRO A 42 11.80 -20.88 -17.64
CA PRO A 42 12.31 -22.12 -18.24
C PRO A 42 11.19 -23.07 -18.66
N TYR A 43 10.15 -23.21 -17.81
CA TYR A 43 9.00 -24.04 -18.13
C TYR A 43 8.27 -23.53 -19.36
N ILE A 44 8.01 -22.22 -19.44
CA ILE A 44 7.33 -21.65 -20.62
C ILE A 44 8.14 -21.86 -21.90
N GLN A 45 9.46 -21.70 -21.85
CA GLN A 45 10.33 -21.79 -23.04
C GLN A 45 10.51 -23.23 -23.54
N ASN A 46 10.58 -24.20 -22.63
CA ASN A 46 10.88 -25.59 -22.96
C ASN A 46 9.62 -26.44 -23.15
N SER A 47 8.44 -25.94 -22.78
CA SER A 47 7.15 -26.64 -22.97
C SER A 47 6.71 -26.71 -24.43
N ASP A 48 5.74 -27.59 -24.70
CA ASP A 48 5.05 -27.63 -25.99
C ASP A 48 4.49 -26.23 -26.36
N PRO A 49 4.63 -25.79 -27.63
CA PRO A 49 4.19 -24.46 -28.07
C PRO A 49 2.71 -24.12 -27.84
N GLU A 50 1.84 -25.12 -27.62
CA GLU A 50 0.44 -24.91 -27.22
C GLU A 50 0.32 -24.20 -25.86
N ILE A 51 1.40 -24.12 -25.07
CA ILE A 51 1.42 -23.39 -23.79
C ILE A 51 0.98 -21.94 -23.95
N ILE A 52 1.29 -21.30 -25.09
CA ILE A 52 0.90 -19.93 -25.40
C ILE A 52 -0.64 -19.76 -25.40
N GLU A 53 -1.39 -20.81 -25.74
CA GLU A 53 -2.85 -20.77 -25.72
C GLU A 53 -3.41 -20.79 -24.30
N LYS A 54 -2.73 -21.51 -23.39
CA LYS A 54 -3.09 -21.54 -21.97
C LYS A 54 -2.76 -20.22 -21.30
N MET A 55 -1.62 -19.63 -21.64
CA MET A 55 -1.20 -18.32 -21.10
C MET A 55 -2.23 -17.22 -21.35
N LYS A 56 -2.99 -17.26 -22.45
CA LYS A 56 -4.03 -16.24 -22.76
C LYS A 56 -5.10 -16.07 -21.68
N ASN A 57 -5.31 -17.09 -20.85
CA ASN A 57 -6.32 -17.09 -19.80
C ASN A 57 -5.80 -16.46 -18.50
N CYS A 58 -4.52 -16.11 -18.43
CA CYS A 58 -3.93 -15.48 -17.25
C CYS A 58 -4.26 -14.00 -17.17
N ASN A 59 -4.45 -13.51 -15.95
CA ASN A 59 -4.78 -12.10 -15.67
C ASN A 59 -3.58 -11.17 -15.85
N ASP A 60 -2.38 -11.63 -15.51
CA ASP A 60 -1.14 -10.87 -15.59
C ASP A 60 0.06 -11.77 -15.85
N PHE A 61 1.19 -11.16 -16.17
CA PHE A 61 2.46 -11.86 -16.37
C PHE A 61 3.62 -11.05 -15.81
N SER A 62 4.62 -11.75 -15.27
CA SER A 62 5.93 -11.15 -15.00
C SER A 62 6.64 -10.79 -16.32
N ASP A 63 7.66 -9.93 -16.24
CA ASP A 63 8.48 -9.59 -17.40
C ASP A 63 9.24 -10.83 -17.94
N ALA A 64 9.61 -11.75 -17.04
CA ALA A 64 10.25 -13.02 -17.40
C ALA A 64 9.31 -13.93 -18.19
N GLN A 65 8.07 -14.11 -17.73
CA GLN A 65 7.03 -14.88 -18.43
C GLN A 65 6.70 -14.27 -19.79
N SER A 66 6.54 -12.94 -19.85
CA SER A 66 6.25 -12.20 -21.09
C SER A 66 7.36 -12.39 -22.13
N SER A 67 8.61 -12.32 -21.70
CA SER A 67 9.80 -12.55 -22.54
C SER A 67 9.90 -14.01 -23.02
N ALA A 68 9.59 -14.97 -22.14
CA ALA A 68 9.53 -16.39 -22.48
C ALA A 68 8.50 -16.67 -23.58
N MET A 69 7.26 -16.20 -23.40
CA MET A 69 6.20 -16.32 -24.40
C MET A 69 6.58 -15.69 -25.74
N GLN A 70 7.17 -14.50 -25.71
CA GLN A 70 7.66 -13.84 -26.92
C GLN A 70 8.72 -14.68 -27.64
N THR A 71 9.62 -15.32 -26.90
CA THR A 71 10.67 -16.20 -27.46
C THR A 71 10.04 -17.39 -28.18
N VAL A 72 9.12 -18.10 -27.53
CA VAL A 72 8.40 -19.25 -28.11
C VAL A 72 7.64 -18.86 -29.38
N LEU A 73 6.98 -17.69 -29.37
CA LEU A 73 6.32 -17.16 -30.56
C LEU A 73 7.30 -16.90 -31.71
N ILE A 74 8.41 -16.20 -31.44
CA ILE A 74 9.38 -15.80 -32.47
C ILE A 74 10.10 -16.99 -33.11
N GLN A 75 10.31 -18.09 -32.38
CA GLN A 75 10.88 -19.32 -32.92
C GLN A 75 10.05 -19.90 -34.08
N GLY A 76 8.74 -19.63 -34.10
CA GLY A 76 7.86 -20.00 -35.20
C GLY A 76 7.28 -21.41 -35.15
N ASN A 77 7.55 -22.16 -34.07
CA ASN A 77 7.04 -23.52 -33.85
C ASN A 77 5.61 -23.57 -33.29
N THR A 78 5.00 -22.42 -33.04
CA THR A 78 3.59 -22.31 -32.63
C THR A 78 2.65 -22.47 -33.82
N LYS A 79 1.34 -22.64 -33.57
CA LYS A 79 0.31 -22.64 -34.62
C LYS A 79 0.26 -21.36 -35.47
N TYR A 80 0.90 -20.28 -35.03
CA TYR A 80 1.00 -19.02 -35.78
C TYR A 80 2.08 -19.05 -36.86
N GLY A 81 2.95 -20.06 -36.85
CA GLY A 81 4.07 -20.19 -37.78
C GLY A 81 5.14 -19.11 -37.60
N PRO A 82 6.11 -19.04 -38.53
CA PRO A 82 7.23 -18.11 -38.43
C PRO A 82 6.80 -16.64 -38.55
N PRO A 83 7.52 -15.68 -37.94
CA PRO A 83 7.18 -14.26 -37.95
C PRO A 83 6.96 -13.64 -39.34
N SER A 84 7.60 -14.19 -40.38
CA SER A 84 7.43 -13.74 -41.77
C SER A 84 6.01 -13.95 -42.32
N ARG A 85 5.22 -14.86 -41.71
CA ARG A 85 3.83 -15.15 -42.10
C ARG A 85 2.79 -14.44 -41.25
N TRP A 86 3.21 -13.73 -40.19
CA TRP A 86 2.28 -13.10 -39.26
C TRP A 86 1.47 -11.98 -39.93
N ARG A 87 0.17 -11.95 -39.63
CA ARG A 87 -0.79 -10.98 -40.19
C ARG A 87 -1.69 -10.42 -39.08
N ARG A 88 -2.61 -9.52 -39.44
CA ARG A 88 -3.64 -9.03 -38.51
C ARG A 88 -4.41 -10.16 -37.80
N LYS A 89 -4.63 -11.29 -38.48
CA LYS A 89 -5.26 -12.47 -37.88
C LYS A 89 -4.44 -13.03 -36.71
N THR A 90 -3.12 -13.12 -36.86
CA THR A 90 -2.21 -13.50 -35.77
C THR A 90 -2.39 -12.61 -34.54
N LEU A 91 -2.41 -11.29 -34.72
CA LEU A 91 -2.63 -10.36 -33.60
C LEU A 91 -4.00 -10.55 -32.92
N ASN A 92 -5.05 -10.76 -33.71
CA ASN A 92 -6.38 -11.03 -33.16
C ASN A 92 -6.43 -12.34 -32.37
N ASP A 93 -5.84 -13.40 -32.94
CA ASP A 93 -5.88 -14.73 -32.36
C ASP A 93 -5.02 -14.80 -31.07
N LEU A 94 -3.97 -13.98 -30.95
CA LEU A 94 -3.14 -13.83 -29.74
C LEU A 94 -3.88 -13.18 -28.56
N GLY A 95 -5.05 -12.57 -28.76
CA GLY A 95 -5.87 -12.03 -27.69
C GLY A 95 -5.17 -10.91 -26.91
N ILE A 96 -5.04 -11.06 -25.58
CA ILE A 96 -4.49 -10.04 -24.67
C ILE A 96 -2.96 -9.97 -24.70
N LEU A 97 -2.28 -11.04 -25.12
CA LEU A 97 -0.83 -11.19 -25.02
C LEU A 97 -0.01 -10.03 -25.62
N PRO A 98 -0.41 -9.40 -26.76
CA PRO A 98 0.32 -8.26 -27.32
C PRO A 98 0.52 -7.07 -26.36
N LEU A 99 -0.31 -6.92 -25.31
CA LEU A 99 -0.13 -5.91 -24.25
C LEU A 99 1.23 -6.04 -23.52
N TYR A 100 1.79 -7.24 -23.49
CA TYR A 100 2.96 -7.60 -22.69
C TYR A 100 4.26 -7.67 -23.51
N PHE A 101 4.16 -7.62 -24.83
CA PHE A 101 5.31 -7.87 -25.71
C PHE A 101 6.11 -6.61 -26.06
N SER A 102 7.39 -6.84 -26.32
CA SER A 102 8.36 -5.79 -26.59
C SER A 102 8.35 -5.32 -28.04
N HIS A 103 9.13 -4.29 -28.32
CA HIS A 103 9.36 -3.78 -29.68
C HIS A 103 9.78 -4.88 -30.67
N ASP A 104 10.46 -5.94 -30.23
CA ASP A 104 10.91 -7.03 -31.11
C ASP A 104 9.78 -7.91 -31.64
N PHE A 105 8.66 -7.98 -30.92
CA PHE A 105 7.42 -8.55 -31.41
C PHE A 105 6.73 -7.57 -32.36
N TRP A 106 6.56 -6.31 -31.95
CA TRP A 106 5.82 -5.32 -32.73
C TRP A 106 6.46 -5.05 -34.10
N ARG A 107 7.81 -5.01 -34.19
CA ARG A 107 8.54 -4.78 -35.44
C ARG A 107 8.32 -5.85 -36.52
N ARG A 108 7.70 -6.99 -36.19
CA ARG A 108 7.35 -8.05 -37.15
C ARG A 108 6.12 -7.71 -38.00
N PHE A 109 5.35 -6.71 -37.59
CA PHE A 109 4.15 -6.26 -38.31
C PHE A 109 4.39 -4.90 -38.97
N ASN A 110 3.90 -4.71 -40.19
CA ASN A 110 3.91 -3.39 -40.81
C ASN A 110 2.94 -2.42 -40.09
N ARG A 111 3.17 -1.11 -40.24
CA ARG A 111 2.40 -0.05 -39.54
C ARG A 111 0.90 -0.09 -39.85
N ARG A 112 0.49 -0.41 -41.08
CA ARG A 112 -0.92 -0.54 -41.46
C ARG A 112 -1.61 -1.67 -40.69
N THR A 113 -0.92 -2.80 -40.53
CA THR A 113 -1.40 -3.97 -39.79
C THR A 113 -1.52 -3.65 -38.30
N GLN A 114 -0.49 -3.02 -37.72
CA GLN A 114 -0.52 -2.55 -36.33
C GLN A 114 -1.69 -1.60 -36.09
N ARG A 115 -1.82 -0.52 -36.89
CA ARG A 115 -2.90 0.47 -36.74
C ARG A 115 -4.29 -0.17 -36.78
N ASN A 116 -4.54 -1.04 -37.75
CA ASN A 116 -5.83 -1.71 -37.90
C ASN A 116 -6.18 -2.62 -36.73
N PHE A 117 -5.19 -3.29 -36.14
CA PHE A 117 -5.37 -4.08 -34.92
C PHE A 117 -5.62 -3.18 -33.70
N LEU A 118 -4.78 -2.15 -33.51
CA LEU A 118 -4.81 -1.26 -32.36
C LEU A 118 -6.14 -0.52 -32.19
N LYS A 119 -6.87 -0.20 -33.27
CA LYS A 119 -8.21 0.38 -33.16
C LYS A 119 -9.14 -0.44 -32.27
N LYS A 120 -9.23 -1.76 -32.51
CA LYS A 120 -10.08 -2.64 -31.70
C LYS A 120 -9.44 -2.96 -30.35
N PHE A 121 -8.12 -3.18 -30.36
CA PHE A 121 -7.38 -3.60 -29.17
C PHE A 121 -7.38 -2.50 -28.09
N LEU A 122 -6.97 -1.28 -28.42
CA LEU A 122 -6.93 -0.16 -27.47
C LEU A 122 -8.33 0.22 -26.97
N ARG A 123 -9.35 0.19 -27.83
CA ARG A 123 -10.75 0.37 -27.40
C ARG A 123 -11.17 -0.69 -26.37
N SER A 124 -10.77 -1.95 -26.57
CA SER A 124 -11.03 -3.01 -25.58
C SER A 124 -10.27 -2.76 -24.27
N LEU A 125 -8.99 -2.37 -24.34
CA LEU A 125 -8.18 -2.12 -23.15
C LEU A 125 -8.72 -0.95 -22.30
N ARG A 126 -9.15 0.14 -22.95
CA ARG A 126 -9.76 1.30 -22.28
C ARG A 126 -11.09 0.94 -21.62
N ARG A 127 -11.96 0.21 -22.32
CA ARG A 127 -13.23 -0.29 -21.74
C ARG A 127 -13.04 -1.19 -20.52
N ARG A 128 -11.93 -1.93 -20.48
CA ARG A 128 -11.55 -2.79 -19.35
C ARG A 128 -10.83 -2.03 -18.23
N LYS A 129 -10.61 -0.71 -18.36
CA LYS A 129 -9.80 0.09 -17.44
C LYS A 129 -8.43 -0.54 -17.17
N THR A 130 -7.74 -0.92 -18.25
CA THR A 130 -6.40 -1.52 -18.15
C THR A 130 -5.46 -0.57 -17.42
N GLN A 131 -4.72 -1.10 -16.42
CA GLN A 131 -3.76 -0.32 -15.62
C GLN A 131 -2.87 0.58 -16.49
N LYS A 132 -2.76 1.87 -16.12
CA LYS A 132 -2.02 2.90 -16.86
C LYS A 132 -0.57 2.50 -17.12
N ARG A 133 0.10 1.87 -16.14
CA ARG A 133 1.47 1.32 -16.29
C ARG A 133 1.63 0.36 -17.47
N LYS A 134 0.62 -0.50 -17.73
CA LYS A 134 0.62 -1.46 -18.84
C LYS A 134 0.39 -0.75 -20.17
N MET A 135 -0.53 0.22 -20.21
CA MET A 135 -0.76 1.06 -21.40
C MET A 135 0.49 1.84 -21.79
N LYS A 136 1.15 2.49 -20.81
CA LYS A 136 2.43 3.18 -20.98
C LYS A 136 3.54 2.25 -21.49
N ARG A 137 3.64 1.02 -20.96
CA ARG A 137 4.59 0.01 -21.48
C ARG A 137 4.29 -0.33 -22.94
N LEU A 138 3.03 -0.65 -23.27
CA LEU A 138 2.60 -0.98 -24.63
C LEU A 138 2.99 0.13 -25.63
N PHE A 139 2.65 1.38 -25.34
CA PHE A 139 2.96 2.49 -26.24
C PHE A 139 4.46 2.74 -26.37
N ARG A 140 5.24 2.65 -25.28
CA ARG A 140 6.71 2.71 -25.36
C ARG A 140 7.27 1.64 -26.31
N GLN A 141 6.76 0.40 -26.24
CA GLN A 141 7.20 -0.69 -27.12
C GLN A 141 6.77 -0.49 -28.59
N LEU A 142 5.58 0.09 -28.84
CA LEU A 142 5.10 0.44 -30.18
C LEU A 142 5.87 1.60 -30.83
N MET A 143 6.39 2.51 -30.01
CA MET A 143 7.01 3.77 -30.46
C MET A 143 8.54 3.71 -30.58
N ARG A 144 9.22 2.75 -29.93
CA ARG A 144 10.70 2.61 -29.95
C ARG A 144 11.33 2.53 -31.36
N GLY A 145 10.55 2.21 -32.39
CA GLY A 145 10.99 2.15 -33.80
C GLY A 145 10.47 3.29 -34.69
N LEU A 146 9.81 4.31 -34.14
CA LEU A 146 9.45 5.51 -34.89
C LEU A 146 10.73 6.33 -35.15
N ARG A 147 11.15 6.40 -36.41
CA ARG A 147 12.28 7.23 -36.80
C ARG A 147 11.82 8.68 -36.84
N THR A 148 12.31 9.49 -35.93
CA THR A 148 12.18 10.95 -36.01
C THR A 148 12.94 11.44 -37.23
N LYS A 149 12.27 12.20 -38.10
CA LYS A 149 12.94 12.96 -39.15
C LYS A 149 13.66 14.11 -38.44
N ARG A 150 14.99 14.00 -38.25
CA ARG A 150 15.78 15.04 -37.56
C ARG A 150 15.52 16.40 -38.23
N GLY A 151 15.15 17.42 -37.46
CA GLY A 151 14.96 18.79 -37.93
C GLY A 151 13.55 19.17 -38.41
N ALA A 152 12.53 18.35 -38.19
CA ALA A 152 11.15 18.77 -38.43
C ALA A 152 10.65 19.65 -37.27
N ASN A 153 10.87 20.97 -37.39
CA ASN A 153 10.34 21.99 -36.45
C ASN A 153 8.84 22.28 -36.68
N GLU A 154 8.23 21.58 -37.62
CA GLU A 154 6.85 21.79 -38.07
C GLU A 154 6.07 20.47 -38.04
N CYS A 155 4.74 20.59 -38.03
CA CYS A 155 3.86 19.44 -38.12
C CYS A 155 3.89 18.83 -39.53
N THR A 156 4.37 17.59 -39.64
CA THR A 156 4.47 16.87 -40.93
C THR A 156 3.53 15.68 -41.02
N VAL A 157 3.05 15.17 -39.89
CA VAL A 157 2.11 14.03 -39.81
C VAL A 157 0.66 14.47 -40.04
N GLY A 158 0.38 15.77 -39.87
CA GLY A 158 -0.95 16.37 -39.95
C GLY A 158 -1.48 16.78 -38.57
N ASN A 159 -2.16 17.93 -38.54
CA ASN A 159 -2.63 18.53 -37.30
C ASN A 159 -3.54 17.59 -36.52
N ILE A 160 -3.32 17.54 -35.20
CA ILE A 160 -4.18 16.81 -34.28
C ILE A 160 -5.45 17.64 -34.09
N THR A 161 -6.58 17.06 -34.45
CA THR A 161 -7.91 17.66 -34.32
C THR A 161 -8.81 16.76 -33.48
N ARG A 162 -10.01 17.24 -33.13
CA ARG A 162 -11.04 16.41 -32.48
C ARG A 162 -11.29 15.08 -33.20
N VAL A 163 -11.26 15.07 -34.54
CA VAL A 163 -11.44 13.85 -35.35
C VAL A 163 -10.25 12.90 -35.16
N THR A 164 -9.03 13.42 -35.15
CA THR A 164 -7.81 12.64 -34.90
C THR A 164 -7.84 12.02 -33.50
N ILE A 165 -8.21 12.81 -32.49
CA ILE A 165 -8.33 12.37 -31.09
C ILE A 165 -9.40 11.30 -30.95
N SER A 166 -10.50 11.39 -31.71
CA SER A 166 -11.60 10.41 -31.68
C SER A 166 -11.22 9.03 -32.24
N ASP A 167 -10.16 8.90 -33.06
CA ASP A 167 -9.70 7.60 -33.54
C ASP A 167 -9.29 6.69 -32.36
N ASP A 168 -9.80 5.46 -32.33
CA ASP A 168 -9.48 4.48 -31.28
C ASP A 168 -7.99 4.12 -31.25
N ALA A 169 -7.28 4.26 -32.37
CA ALA A 169 -5.84 4.03 -32.43
C ALA A 169 -5.00 5.20 -31.89
N PHE A 170 -5.58 6.39 -31.64
CA PHE A 170 -4.84 7.53 -31.11
C PHE A 170 -4.17 7.19 -29.76
N PRO A 171 -2.93 7.65 -29.46
CA PRO A 171 -2.05 8.52 -30.27
C PRO A 171 -1.07 7.76 -31.19
N PHE A 172 -1.36 6.52 -31.59
CA PHE A 172 -0.47 5.74 -32.46
C PHE A 172 -0.21 6.42 -33.81
N GLY A 173 1.08 6.62 -34.11
CA GLY A 173 1.55 7.24 -35.34
C GLY A 173 2.33 8.53 -35.13
N TYR A 174 2.29 9.09 -33.93
CA TYR A 174 3.11 10.23 -33.52
C TYR A 174 4.33 9.76 -32.72
N ASP A 175 5.45 10.46 -32.86
CA ASP A 175 6.50 10.51 -31.85
C ASP A 175 6.33 11.79 -31.01
N ALA A 176 7.12 11.96 -29.94
CA ALA A 176 6.92 13.08 -29.01
C ALA A 176 7.07 14.44 -29.70
N THR A 177 8.05 14.56 -30.60
CA THR A 177 8.30 15.77 -31.38
C THR A 177 7.13 16.12 -32.30
N GLN A 178 6.65 15.16 -33.10
CA GLN A 178 5.50 15.40 -33.99
C GLN A 178 4.19 15.57 -33.21
N PHE A 179 4.02 14.89 -32.08
CA PHE A 179 2.88 15.10 -31.19
C PHE A 179 2.85 16.55 -30.71
N GLY A 180 4.00 17.10 -30.26
CA GLY A 180 4.16 18.50 -29.90
C GLY A 180 3.86 19.49 -31.02
N HIS A 181 4.49 19.31 -32.19
CA HIS A 181 4.30 20.26 -33.31
C HIS A 181 2.90 20.21 -33.92
N CYS A 182 2.21 19.06 -33.86
CA CYS A 182 0.88 18.90 -34.46
C CYS A 182 -0.27 19.18 -33.49
N LEU A 183 -0.02 19.36 -32.20
CA LEU A 183 -1.03 19.62 -31.18
C LEU A 183 -1.00 21.10 -30.76
N SER A 184 -2.09 21.82 -31.01
CA SER A 184 -2.22 23.23 -30.60
C SER A 184 -2.85 23.37 -29.21
N ALA A 185 -2.52 24.47 -28.53
CA ALA A 185 -3.08 24.83 -27.24
C ALA A 185 -4.63 24.86 -27.23
N GLN A 186 -5.24 25.39 -28.29
CA GLN A 186 -6.69 25.44 -28.44
C GLN A 186 -7.33 24.04 -28.52
N VAL A 187 -6.71 23.12 -29.27
CA VAL A 187 -7.22 21.75 -29.38
C VAL A 187 -7.13 21.03 -28.03
N VAL A 188 -6.05 21.24 -27.26
CA VAL A 188 -5.92 20.69 -25.92
C VAL A 188 -7.03 21.22 -25.01
N LYS A 189 -7.22 22.53 -24.98
CA LYS A 189 -8.26 23.19 -24.17
C LYS A 189 -9.67 22.65 -24.47
N GLU A 190 -10.01 22.47 -25.74
CA GLU A 190 -11.35 22.01 -26.15
C GLU A 190 -11.59 20.50 -25.99
N ASN A 191 -10.51 19.70 -25.86
CA ASN A 191 -10.60 18.24 -25.92
C ASN A 191 -9.83 17.54 -24.78
N LEU A 192 -9.57 18.25 -23.67
CA LEU A 192 -8.68 17.79 -22.60
C LEU A 192 -9.06 16.41 -22.07
N ALA A 193 -10.33 16.20 -21.72
CA ALA A 193 -10.82 14.92 -21.19
C ALA A 193 -10.55 13.74 -22.14
N SER A 194 -10.74 13.94 -23.46
CA SER A 194 -10.47 12.89 -24.46
C SER A 194 -8.98 12.63 -24.66
N LEU A 195 -8.14 13.64 -24.47
CA LEU A 195 -6.68 13.50 -24.53
C LEU A 195 -6.16 12.73 -23.31
N THR A 196 -6.57 13.13 -22.10
CA THR A 196 -6.12 12.54 -20.83
C THR A 196 -6.61 11.09 -20.67
N GLU A 197 -7.76 10.74 -21.26
CA GLU A 197 -8.22 9.35 -21.35
C GLU A 197 -7.33 8.46 -22.24
N LYS A 198 -6.79 9.02 -23.33
CA LYS A 198 -6.13 8.24 -24.40
C LYS A 198 -4.60 8.28 -24.39
N VAL A 199 -3.99 9.24 -23.70
CA VAL A 199 -2.54 9.50 -23.72
C VAL A 199 -1.92 9.13 -22.38
N ASP A 200 -1.21 7.99 -22.37
CA ASP A 200 -0.60 7.42 -21.15
C ASP A 200 0.94 7.52 -21.13
N VAL A 201 1.55 8.16 -22.13
CA VAL A 201 3.00 8.22 -22.30
C VAL A 201 3.52 9.59 -21.86
N ASP A 202 4.43 9.59 -20.89
CA ASP A 202 4.93 10.79 -20.21
C ASP A 202 5.37 11.91 -21.15
N GLU A 203 6.10 11.59 -22.22
CA GLU A 203 6.59 12.60 -23.16
C GLU A 203 5.43 13.32 -23.87
N PHE A 204 4.30 12.63 -24.09
CA PHE A 204 3.12 13.22 -24.72
C PHE A 204 2.27 13.93 -23.67
N GLN A 205 2.19 13.39 -22.46
CA GLN A 205 1.53 14.05 -21.34
C GLN A 205 2.20 15.37 -21.00
N ARG A 206 3.54 15.45 -21.06
CA ARG A 206 4.29 16.68 -20.85
C ARG A 206 3.93 17.72 -21.91
N VAL A 207 3.85 17.31 -23.18
CA VAL A 207 3.36 18.18 -24.25
C VAL A 207 1.94 18.69 -23.97
N ILE A 208 1.03 17.85 -23.45
CA ILE A 208 -0.32 18.27 -23.09
C ILE A 208 -0.27 19.36 -22.00
N LEU A 209 0.54 19.18 -20.95
CA LEU A 209 0.71 20.20 -19.91
C LEU A 209 1.30 21.50 -20.47
N ASP A 210 2.36 21.43 -21.28
CA ASP A 210 2.98 22.62 -21.88
C ASP A 210 1.97 23.41 -22.74
N ARG A 211 1.10 22.70 -23.48
CA ARG A 211 0.01 23.32 -24.26
C ARG A 211 -1.12 23.88 -23.42
N LEU A 212 -1.39 23.31 -22.24
CA LEU A 212 -2.33 23.89 -21.28
C LEU A 212 -1.77 25.17 -20.67
N ASP A 213 -0.48 25.19 -20.31
CA ASP A 213 0.19 26.38 -19.80
C ASP A 213 0.16 27.53 -20.83
N GLU A 214 0.32 27.24 -22.11
CA GLU A 214 0.12 28.21 -23.20
C GLU A 214 -1.34 28.71 -23.30
N ALA A 215 -2.31 27.82 -23.11
CA ALA A 215 -3.73 28.16 -23.17
C ALA A 215 -4.24 28.93 -21.94
N TYR A 216 -3.54 28.78 -20.80
CA TYR A 216 -3.90 29.32 -19.49
C TYR A 216 -2.69 30.03 -18.84
N PRO A 217 -2.25 31.18 -19.37
CA PRO A 217 -1.05 31.87 -18.87
C PRO A 217 -1.19 32.35 -17.41
N SER A 218 -2.42 32.51 -16.91
CA SER A 218 -2.71 32.88 -15.52
C SER A 218 -2.84 31.69 -14.57
N GLY A 219 -2.68 30.46 -15.07
CA GLY A 219 -2.83 29.22 -14.31
C GLY A 219 -4.08 28.42 -14.68
N LEU A 220 -4.01 27.10 -14.44
CA LEU A 220 -5.08 26.16 -14.79
C LEU A 220 -6.25 26.32 -13.81
N PRO A 221 -7.49 26.54 -14.30
CA PRO A 221 -8.66 26.60 -13.45
C PRO A 221 -9.06 25.21 -12.92
N ASP A 222 -9.78 25.18 -11.80
CA ASP A 222 -10.15 23.96 -11.04
C ASP A 222 -10.74 22.86 -11.92
N GLU A 223 -11.74 23.21 -12.73
CA GLU A 223 -12.42 22.28 -13.66
C GLU A 223 -11.47 21.64 -14.67
N GLN A 224 -10.37 22.30 -15.05
CA GLN A 224 -9.40 21.74 -15.99
C GLN A 224 -8.39 20.85 -15.27
N VAL A 225 -8.01 21.21 -14.04
CA VAL A 225 -7.14 20.39 -13.19
C VAL A 225 -7.79 19.04 -12.90
N GLN A 226 -9.10 19.04 -12.62
CA GLN A 226 -9.90 17.83 -12.40
C GLN A 226 -9.82 16.82 -13.57
N LEU A 227 -9.60 17.30 -14.80
CA LEU A 227 -9.57 16.46 -16.01
C LEU A 227 -8.20 15.88 -16.34
N LEU A 228 -7.15 16.25 -15.61
CA LEU A 228 -5.76 15.88 -15.96
C LEU A 228 -5.51 14.37 -15.85
N GLY A 229 -6.11 13.68 -14.88
CA GLY A 229 -5.82 12.26 -14.60
C GLY A 229 -4.31 12.00 -14.56
N SER A 230 -3.84 10.93 -15.22
CA SER A 230 -2.41 10.61 -15.30
C SER A 230 -1.51 11.68 -15.92
N VAL A 231 -2.04 12.65 -16.69
CA VAL A 231 -1.25 13.79 -17.20
C VAL A 231 -0.72 14.65 -16.04
N SER A 232 -1.42 14.67 -14.91
CA SER A 232 -0.95 15.42 -13.73
C SER A 232 0.39 14.90 -13.20
N ARG A 233 0.73 13.62 -13.40
CA ARG A 233 1.94 12.99 -12.82
C ARG A 233 3.25 13.42 -13.46
N VAL A 234 3.21 14.11 -14.60
CA VAL A 234 4.40 14.71 -15.24
C VAL A 234 4.56 16.20 -14.93
N ALA A 235 3.75 16.72 -14.00
CA ALA A 235 3.85 18.08 -13.53
C ALA A 235 5.07 18.28 -12.63
N THR A 236 5.62 19.48 -12.69
CA THR A 236 6.64 19.98 -11.76
C THR A 236 5.98 20.78 -10.64
N THR A 237 6.73 21.06 -9.57
CA THR A 237 6.27 21.99 -8.52
C THR A 237 5.92 23.39 -9.07
N THR A 238 6.58 23.82 -10.15
CA THR A 238 6.26 25.08 -10.84
C THR A 238 4.91 25.01 -11.52
N ASP A 239 4.57 23.89 -12.15
CA ASP A 239 3.26 23.70 -12.78
C ASP A 239 2.16 23.67 -11.69
N LEU A 240 2.35 22.87 -10.63
CA LEU A 240 1.41 22.77 -9.51
C LEU A 240 1.15 24.12 -8.81
N SER A 241 2.16 24.99 -8.74
CA SER A 241 2.02 26.34 -8.16
C SER A 241 1.00 27.21 -8.90
N LYS A 242 0.72 26.91 -10.18
CA LYS A 242 -0.24 27.65 -11.02
C LYS A 242 -1.64 27.03 -11.05
N TRP A 243 -1.85 25.85 -10.48
CA TRP A 243 -3.15 25.15 -10.56
C TRP A 243 -4.15 25.65 -9.51
N ASN A 244 -5.39 25.92 -9.87
CA ASN A 244 -6.42 26.14 -8.86
C ASN A 244 -6.94 24.78 -8.35
N ILE A 245 -6.84 24.54 -7.04
CA ILE A 245 -7.26 23.29 -6.38
C ILE A 245 -8.15 23.70 -5.23
N SER A 246 -9.44 23.80 -5.49
CA SER A 246 -10.43 24.44 -4.62
C SER A 246 -11.61 23.52 -4.29
N SER A 247 -11.95 22.58 -5.18
CA SER A 247 -13.04 21.63 -4.94
C SER A 247 -12.54 20.26 -4.44
N PRO A 248 -13.33 19.58 -3.58
CA PRO A 248 -13.05 18.20 -3.18
C PRO A 248 -12.92 17.25 -4.37
N ASP A 249 -13.72 17.44 -5.42
CA ASP A 249 -13.70 16.60 -6.61
C ASP A 249 -12.38 16.73 -7.38
N THR A 250 -11.79 17.93 -7.43
CA THR A 250 -10.47 18.16 -8.02
C THR A 250 -9.38 17.48 -7.19
N LEU A 251 -9.44 17.56 -5.86
CA LEU A 251 -8.49 16.85 -5.00
C LEU A 251 -8.64 15.33 -5.18
N ALA A 252 -9.85 14.79 -5.18
CA ALA A 252 -10.13 13.37 -5.40
C ALA A 252 -9.58 12.88 -6.75
N ALA A 253 -9.80 13.66 -7.82
CA ALA A 253 -9.27 13.36 -9.15
C ALA A 253 -7.73 13.32 -9.16
N LEU A 254 -7.08 14.25 -8.46
CA LEU A 254 -5.61 14.26 -8.36
C LEU A 254 -5.08 13.12 -7.50
N MET A 255 -5.79 12.70 -6.44
CA MET A 255 -5.36 11.64 -5.52
C MET A 255 -5.67 10.22 -6.00
N ASN A 256 -6.30 10.07 -7.16
CA ASN A 256 -6.58 8.76 -7.74
C ASN A 256 -5.29 7.95 -8.01
N SER A 257 -5.13 6.82 -7.32
CA SER A 257 -3.95 5.94 -7.43
C SER A 257 -3.84 5.24 -8.78
N ASP A 258 -4.94 5.08 -9.52
CA ASP A 258 -4.91 4.49 -10.88
C ASP A 258 -4.09 5.33 -11.87
N ASP A 259 -3.96 6.63 -11.60
CA ASP A 259 -3.23 7.58 -12.43
C ASP A 259 -1.73 7.65 -12.12
N GLY A 260 -1.29 6.97 -11.06
CA GLY A 260 0.09 6.91 -10.57
C GLY A 260 0.23 7.48 -9.16
N GLU A 261 1.35 7.21 -8.52
CA GLU A 261 1.68 7.74 -7.20
C GLU A 261 2.26 9.15 -7.30
N TRP A 262 2.04 9.95 -6.25
CA TRP A 262 2.68 11.26 -6.10
C TRP A 262 3.96 11.12 -5.27
N GLU A 263 4.97 11.91 -5.62
CA GLU A 263 6.08 12.18 -4.71
C GLU A 263 5.54 12.90 -3.45
N PRO A 264 6.04 12.59 -2.23
CA PRO A 264 5.52 13.15 -0.98
C PRO A 264 5.48 14.68 -0.95
N ASP A 265 6.50 15.36 -1.47
CA ASP A 265 6.53 16.83 -1.53
C ASP A 265 5.46 17.41 -2.47
N MET A 266 5.14 16.69 -3.55
CA MET A 266 4.11 17.12 -4.51
C MET A 266 2.70 16.89 -3.96
N SER A 267 2.44 15.74 -3.33
CA SER A 267 1.14 15.48 -2.69
C SER A 267 0.89 16.47 -1.56
N LYS A 268 1.90 16.74 -0.72
CA LYS A 268 1.85 17.78 0.30
C LYS A 268 1.50 19.15 -0.30
N LEU A 269 2.15 19.56 -1.39
CA LEU A 269 1.87 20.83 -2.05
C LEU A 269 0.43 20.91 -2.58
N ILE A 270 -0.07 19.82 -3.18
CA ILE A 270 -1.46 19.74 -3.68
C ILE A 270 -2.47 19.90 -2.53
N VAL A 271 -2.28 19.14 -1.45
CA VAL A 271 -3.21 19.14 -0.30
C VAL A 271 -3.17 20.48 0.43
N THR A 272 -1.99 21.03 0.69
CA THR A 272 -1.85 22.35 1.32
C THR A 272 -2.50 23.46 0.49
N LYS A 273 -2.45 23.36 -0.84
CA LYS A 273 -3.16 24.29 -1.72
C LYS A 273 -4.68 24.18 -1.58
N PHE A 274 -5.21 22.95 -1.56
CA PHE A 274 -6.62 22.70 -1.29
C PHE A 274 -7.07 23.30 0.06
N LEU A 275 -6.25 23.12 1.10
CA LEU A 275 -6.51 23.62 2.45
C LEU A 275 -6.31 25.13 2.61
N SER A 276 -5.55 25.79 1.73
CA SER A 276 -5.36 27.25 1.77
C SER A 276 -6.63 28.05 1.49
N GLY A 277 -7.66 27.40 0.93
CA GLY A 277 -9.01 27.93 0.85
C GLY A 277 -9.78 27.80 2.17
N SER A 278 -11.10 27.71 2.09
CA SER A 278 -11.97 27.45 3.25
C SER A 278 -12.26 25.95 3.43
N ASN A 279 -11.35 25.08 2.99
CA ASN A 279 -11.54 23.63 2.97
C ASN A 279 -10.87 22.96 4.18
N SER A 280 -11.38 21.79 4.53
CA SER A 280 -10.85 20.91 5.59
C SER A 280 -10.74 19.48 5.08
N LEU A 281 -9.93 18.65 5.75
CA LEU A 281 -9.89 17.21 5.50
C LEU A 281 -11.02 16.54 6.27
N ASN A 282 -12.16 16.34 5.62
CA ASN A 282 -13.27 15.58 6.19
C ASN A 282 -13.11 14.10 5.82
N SER A 283 -14.05 13.27 6.27
CA SER A 283 -14.00 11.81 6.06
C SER A 283 -13.79 11.42 4.60
N SER A 284 -14.49 12.06 3.67
CA SER A 284 -14.35 11.80 2.24
C SER A 284 -12.94 12.09 1.74
N GLU A 285 -12.36 13.23 2.13
CA GLU A 285 -11.00 13.61 1.76
C GLU A 285 -9.95 12.63 2.31
N LEU A 286 -10.13 12.18 3.55
CA LEU A 286 -9.23 11.19 4.15
C LEU A 286 -9.25 9.87 3.38
N ASN A 287 -10.43 9.41 2.94
CA ASN A 287 -10.58 8.14 2.25
C ASN A 287 -9.87 8.10 0.89
N PHE A 288 -9.97 9.17 0.09
CA PHE A 288 -9.30 9.20 -1.20
C PHE A 288 -7.83 9.63 -1.13
N LEU A 289 -7.40 10.34 -0.08
CA LEU A 289 -5.99 10.65 0.12
C LEU A 289 -5.19 9.36 0.35
N GLY A 290 -5.73 8.48 1.18
CA GLY A 290 -5.05 7.25 1.60
C GLY A 290 -3.79 7.53 2.42
N GLY A 291 -3.17 6.45 2.89
CA GLY A 291 -2.03 6.49 3.81
C GLY A 291 -0.85 7.33 3.33
N PRO A 292 -0.22 7.01 2.18
CA PRO A 292 0.99 7.68 1.74
C PRO A 292 0.84 9.21 1.59
N ASN A 293 -0.27 9.69 1.03
CA ASN A 293 -0.49 11.13 0.86
C ASN A 293 -0.84 11.84 2.18
N LEU A 294 -1.60 11.19 3.06
CA LEU A 294 -1.87 11.70 4.41
C LEU A 294 -0.57 11.80 5.22
N CYS A 295 0.27 10.76 5.15
CA CYS A 295 1.56 10.70 5.84
C CYS A 295 2.60 11.65 5.27
N ALA A 296 2.39 12.25 4.10
CA ALA A 296 3.24 13.31 3.56
C ALA A 296 2.97 14.68 4.22
N LEU A 297 1.82 14.88 4.85
CA LEU A 297 1.42 16.16 5.45
C LEU A 297 2.21 16.49 6.73
N ASP A 298 2.27 17.77 7.07
CA ASP A 298 2.89 18.21 8.31
C ASP A 298 2.03 17.87 9.53
N THR A 299 2.67 17.69 10.68
CA THR A 299 1.97 17.40 11.94
C THR A 299 0.94 18.48 12.30
N SER A 300 1.21 19.75 11.97
CA SER A 300 0.25 20.84 12.16
C SER A 300 -1.03 20.62 11.36
N THR A 301 -0.92 20.23 10.10
CA THR A 301 -2.07 19.93 9.23
C THR A 301 -2.84 18.71 9.72
N LEU A 302 -2.14 17.68 10.21
CA LEU A 302 -2.78 16.49 10.80
C LEU A 302 -3.51 16.81 12.11
N THR A 303 -3.04 17.79 12.87
CA THR A 303 -3.66 18.22 14.14
C THR A 303 -5.00 18.92 13.90
N ASP A 304 -5.17 19.55 12.73
CA ASP A 304 -6.42 20.24 12.37
C ASP A 304 -7.55 19.27 11.93
N ILE A 305 -7.25 17.98 11.78
CA ILE A 305 -8.25 16.96 11.46
C ILE A 305 -9.17 16.76 12.67
N SER A 306 -10.47 16.88 12.45
CA SER A 306 -11.47 16.70 13.51
C SER A 306 -11.68 15.22 13.86
N SER A 307 -12.07 14.95 15.10
CA SER A 307 -12.45 13.59 15.53
C SER A 307 -13.66 13.06 14.76
N ASP A 308 -14.61 13.93 14.38
CA ASP A 308 -15.75 13.53 13.55
C ASP A 308 -15.33 13.15 12.11
N SER A 309 -14.30 13.80 11.57
CA SER A 309 -13.69 13.39 10.29
C SER A 309 -13.14 11.97 10.37
N ILE A 310 -12.45 11.63 11.47
CA ILE A 310 -11.93 10.28 11.72
C ILE A 310 -13.06 9.26 11.89
N LYS A 311 -14.14 9.59 12.62
CA LYS A 311 -15.28 8.68 12.81
C LYS A 311 -15.92 8.23 11.50
N GLY A 312 -16.01 9.13 10.52
CA GLY A 312 -16.62 8.84 9.22
C GLY A 312 -15.66 8.29 8.17
N ALA A 313 -14.36 8.25 8.47
CA ALA A 313 -13.35 7.77 7.52
C ALA A 313 -13.30 6.24 7.48
N ASP A 314 -12.86 5.71 6.34
CA ASP A 314 -12.47 4.31 6.21
C ASP A 314 -11.19 4.05 7.01
N SER A 315 -10.87 2.78 7.27
CA SER A 315 -9.62 2.40 7.96
C SER A 315 -8.41 2.99 7.22
N LEU A 316 -7.69 3.89 7.89
CA LEU A 316 -6.51 4.56 7.33
C LEU A 316 -5.26 3.68 7.52
N ASP A 317 -4.51 3.46 6.45
CA ASP A 317 -3.19 2.83 6.54
C ASP A 317 -2.14 3.88 6.93
N LEU A 318 -1.58 3.75 8.14
CA LEU A 318 -0.57 4.67 8.66
C LEU A 318 0.85 4.10 8.62
N SER A 319 1.08 3.01 7.90
CA SER A 319 2.40 2.34 7.81
C SER A 319 3.51 3.28 7.30
N ASN A 320 3.19 4.18 6.37
CA ASN A 320 4.10 5.20 5.82
C ASN A 320 4.34 6.43 6.73
N CYS A 321 3.62 6.55 7.86
CA CYS A 321 3.72 7.70 8.74
C CYS A 321 4.90 7.56 9.71
N THR A 322 5.56 8.69 10.02
CA THR A 322 6.52 8.74 11.12
C THR A 322 5.82 8.58 12.46
N THR A 323 6.55 8.17 13.49
CA THR A 323 6.04 7.99 14.85
C THR A 323 5.33 9.25 15.37
N GLU A 324 5.86 10.45 15.10
CA GLU A 324 5.25 11.70 15.52
C GLU A 324 3.88 11.93 14.87
N LYS A 325 3.75 11.59 13.58
CA LYS A 325 2.46 11.71 12.85
C LYS A 325 1.45 10.68 13.33
N LYS A 326 1.90 9.44 13.58
CA LYS A 326 1.06 8.40 14.18
C LYS A 326 0.52 8.84 15.54
N LYS A 327 1.35 9.45 16.41
CA LYS A 327 0.93 9.98 17.72
C LYS A 327 -0.16 11.05 17.61
N VAL A 328 -0.01 12.01 16.68
CA VAL A 328 -1.02 13.05 16.43
C VAL A 328 -2.35 12.42 16.00
N LEU A 329 -2.31 11.51 15.02
CA LEU A 329 -3.51 10.84 14.51
C LEU A 329 -4.16 9.93 15.56
N PHE A 330 -3.37 9.25 16.38
CA PHE A 330 -3.87 8.43 17.49
C PHE A 330 -4.64 9.25 18.52
N GLU A 331 -4.13 10.42 18.92
CA GLU A 331 -4.85 11.27 19.88
C GLU A 331 -6.20 11.77 19.32
N THR A 332 -6.25 12.13 18.04
CA THR A 332 -7.51 12.48 17.37
C THR A 332 -8.45 11.27 17.28
N ALA A 333 -7.93 10.09 16.93
CA ALA A 333 -8.71 8.85 16.86
C ALA A 333 -9.25 8.43 18.25
N ARG A 334 -8.50 8.64 19.33
CA ARG A 334 -8.97 8.37 20.69
C ARG A 334 -10.11 9.27 21.12
N GLN A 335 -10.16 10.51 20.62
CA GLN A 335 -11.32 11.39 20.82
C GLN A 335 -12.52 10.93 19.97
N ALA A 336 -12.26 10.38 18.78
CA ALA A 336 -13.28 9.81 17.91
C ALA A 336 -13.91 8.54 18.51
N PHE A 337 -13.09 7.68 19.10
CA PHE A 337 -13.45 6.38 19.64
C PHE A 337 -12.97 6.24 21.10
N PRO A 338 -13.70 6.82 22.07
CA PRO A 338 -13.32 6.74 23.47
C PRO A 338 -13.27 5.28 23.96
N VAL A 339 -12.25 4.95 24.76
CA VAL A 339 -12.09 3.64 25.40
C VAL A 339 -12.23 3.80 26.91
N ASN A 340 -12.97 2.88 27.55
CA ASN A 340 -13.08 2.82 29.00
C ASN A 340 -12.46 1.53 29.54
N PHE A 341 -11.23 1.62 30.06
CA PHE A 341 -10.50 0.48 30.64
C PHE A 341 -11.00 0.05 32.04
N GLN A 342 -12.02 0.71 32.61
CA GLN A 342 -12.56 0.33 33.93
C GLN A 342 -13.38 -0.97 33.89
N ASN A 343 -14.04 -1.25 32.77
CA ASN A 343 -14.84 -2.46 32.55
C ASN A 343 -14.11 -3.38 31.59
N ARG A 344 -13.41 -4.38 32.14
CA ARG A 344 -12.50 -5.23 31.36
C ARG A 344 -13.20 -6.20 30.42
N ASP A 345 -14.47 -6.52 30.69
CA ASP A 345 -15.27 -7.53 29.96
C ASP A 345 -16.43 -6.91 29.15
N SER A 346 -16.39 -5.61 28.81
CA SER A 346 -17.46 -5.00 28.01
C SER A 346 -17.19 -5.10 26.50
N ASP A 347 -18.21 -5.51 25.74
CA ASP A 347 -18.24 -5.47 24.26
C ASP A 347 -17.85 -4.10 23.69
N ASP A 348 -18.12 -3.02 24.44
CA ASP A 348 -17.72 -1.65 24.11
C ASP A 348 -16.20 -1.47 23.98
N THR A 349 -15.41 -2.13 24.85
CA THR A 349 -13.94 -2.03 24.83
C THR A 349 -13.36 -2.72 23.60
N LEU A 350 -13.91 -3.88 23.24
CA LEU A 350 -13.53 -4.61 22.04
C LEU A 350 -13.89 -3.82 20.78
N THR A 351 -15.07 -3.20 20.76
CA THR A 351 -15.50 -2.35 19.64
C THR A 351 -14.57 -1.14 19.48
N SER A 352 -14.22 -0.46 20.57
CA SER A 352 -13.29 0.67 20.50
C SER A 352 -11.87 0.23 20.14
N TYR A 353 -11.41 -0.95 20.57
CA TYR A 353 -10.14 -1.53 20.12
C TYR A 353 -10.12 -1.69 18.60
N GLN A 354 -11.15 -2.32 18.02
CA GLN A 354 -11.25 -2.54 16.57
C GLN A 354 -11.25 -1.24 15.77
N LEU A 355 -11.88 -0.17 16.30
CA LEU A 355 -11.89 1.14 15.65
C LEU A 355 -10.56 1.90 15.79
N LEU A 356 -9.78 1.61 16.84
CA LEU A 356 -8.49 2.25 17.10
C LEU A 356 -7.30 1.49 16.52
N GLU A 357 -7.46 0.22 16.20
CA GLU A 357 -6.41 -0.68 15.69
C GLU A 357 -5.49 -0.02 14.64
N PRO A 358 -6.00 0.65 13.58
CA PRO A 358 -5.15 1.27 12.56
C PRO A 358 -4.26 2.42 13.08
N TYR A 359 -4.59 2.97 14.25
CA TYR A 359 -3.92 4.11 14.87
C TYR A 359 -2.99 3.71 16.02
N LEU A 360 -2.98 2.45 16.47
CA LEU A 360 -2.25 2.02 17.67
C LEU A 360 -0.74 2.18 17.57
N GLY A 361 -0.19 2.28 16.35
CA GLY A 361 1.21 2.66 16.13
C GLY A 361 1.61 4.01 16.74
N GLY A 362 0.64 4.86 17.10
CA GLY A 362 0.86 6.13 17.81
C GLY A 362 0.47 6.11 19.29
N ALA A 363 0.02 4.98 19.83
CA ALA A 363 -0.48 4.89 21.19
C ALA A 363 0.65 4.97 22.24
N SER A 364 0.33 5.51 23.42
CA SER A 364 1.24 5.48 24.55
C SER A 364 1.25 4.10 25.23
N ILE A 365 2.31 3.81 25.99
CA ILE A 365 2.42 2.58 26.78
C ILE A 365 1.24 2.38 27.73
N ASP A 366 0.69 3.44 28.31
CA ASP A 366 -0.44 3.34 29.24
C ASP A 366 -1.73 2.84 28.55
N VAL A 367 -1.95 3.28 27.30
CA VAL A 367 -3.08 2.80 26.49
C VAL A 367 -2.88 1.33 26.13
N ILE A 368 -1.67 0.98 25.66
CA ILE A 368 -1.35 -0.40 25.27
C ILE A 368 -1.47 -1.35 26.47
N ARG A 369 -0.99 -0.96 27.65
CA ARG A 369 -1.22 -1.71 28.90
C ARG A 369 -2.70 -1.83 29.28
N GLY A 370 -3.49 -0.79 28.99
CA GLY A 370 -4.94 -0.83 29.13
C GLY A 370 -5.58 -1.95 28.29
N PHE A 371 -5.23 -2.04 27.01
CA PHE A 371 -5.70 -3.11 26.12
C PHE A 371 -5.19 -4.49 26.54
N SER A 372 -3.93 -4.58 26.95
CA SER A 372 -3.35 -5.80 27.52
C SER A 372 -4.16 -6.34 28.70
N ALA A 373 -4.56 -5.46 29.62
CA ALA A 373 -5.33 -5.83 30.80
C ALA A 373 -6.77 -6.28 30.49
N CYS A 374 -7.26 -5.99 29.28
CA CYS A 374 -8.54 -6.45 28.74
C CYS A 374 -8.42 -7.74 27.93
N ASN A 375 -7.23 -8.34 27.85
CA ASN A 375 -6.96 -9.57 27.10
C ASN A 375 -7.48 -9.51 25.66
N VAL A 376 -7.20 -8.41 24.96
CA VAL A 376 -7.56 -8.27 23.54
C VAL A 376 -6.81 -9.31 22.70
N SER A 377 -7.23 -9.49 21.45
CA SER A 377 -6.54 -10.39 20.51
C SER A 377 -5.97 -9.57 19.37
N MET A 378 -4.92 -8.82 19.69
CA MET A 378 -4.16 -8.02 18.73
C MET A 378 -3.46 -8.93 17.74
N ASP A 379 -3.58 -8.62 16.45
CA ASP A 379 -2.85 -9.33 15.41
C ASP A 379 -1.35 -8.97 15.48
N ILE A 380 -0.52 -9.88 14.99
CA ILE A 380 0.92 -9.73 15.06
C ILE A 380 1.43 -8.53 14.24
N GLU A 381 0.74 -8.15 13.16
CA GLU A 381 1.13 -7.01 12.31
C GLU A 381 0.91 -5.68 13.04
N THR A 382 -0.21 -5.53 13.76
CA THR A 382 -0.45 -4.38 14.65
C THR A 382 0.57 -4.34 15.78
N PHE A 383 0.89 -5.48 16.39
CA PHE A 383 1.88 -5.54 17.48
C PHE A 383 3.28 -5.07 17.04
N ILE A 384 3.79 -5.55 15.90
CA ILE A 384 5.08 -5.11 15.36
C ILE A 384 5.01 -3.68 14.80
N GLY A 385 3.81 -3.17 14.49
CA GLY A 385 3.55 -1.81 14.04
C GLY A 385 3.45 -0.76 15.16
N LEU A 386 3.44 -1.18 16.43
CA LEU A 386 3.51 -0.30 17.60
C LEU A 386 4.84 0.47 17.66
N ASP A 387 4.86 1.60 18.36
CA ASP A 387 6.09 2.36 18.61
C ASP A 387 7.11 1.46 19.33
N GLU A 388 8.31 1.27 18.76
CA GLU A 388 9.29 0.30 19.27
C GLU A 388 9.60 0.51 20.77
N PRO A 389 9.83 1.74 21.28
CA PRO A 389 10.02 1.97 22.70
C PRO A 389 8.84 1.50 23.57
N VAL A 390 7.60 1.56 23.05
CA VAL A 390 6.42 1.04 23.75
C VAL A 390 6.49 -0.48 23.83
N VAL A 391 6.81 -1.15 22.72
CA VAL A 391 6.92 -2.62 22.70
C VAL A 391 8.00 -3.10 23.67
N LEU A 392 9.17 -2.47 23.65
CA LEU A 392 10.33 -2.86 24.48
C LEU A 392 10.11 -2.69 25.99
N ASP A 393 9.11 -1.93 26.40
CA ASP A 393 8.72 -1.71 27.79
C ASP A 393 7.59 -2.64 28.28
N LEU A 394 7.07 -3.51 27.40
CA LEU A 394 6.08 -4.54 27.75
C LEU A 394 6.74 -5.78 28.35
N THR A 395 6.10 -6.32 29.38
CA THR A 395 6.43 -7.61 30.00
C THR A 395 5.86 -8.78 29.22
N VAL A 396 6.36 -9.99 29.49
CA VAL A 396 5.83 -11.25 28.92
C VAL A 396 4.34 -11.41 29.16
N SER A 397 3.84 -11.12 30.37
CA SER A 397 2.41 -11.18 30.67
C SER A 397 1.59 -10.15 29.91
N GLU A 398 2.15 -8.95 29.69
CA GLU A 398 1.44 -7.91 28.94
C GLU A 398 1.36 -8.24 27.44
N VAL A 399 2.42 -8.78 26.85
CA VAL A 399 2.38 -9.27 25.46
C VAL A 399 1.42 -10.46 25.31
N SER A 400 1.42 -11.38 26.28
CA SER A 400 0.43 -12.47 26.30
C SER A 400 -1.01 -11.95 26.34
N GLY A 401 -1.29 -10.91 27.15
CA GLY A 401 -2.61 -10.29 27.21
C GLY A 401 -2.97 -9.43 25.99
N LEU A 402 -1.98 -8.89 25.27
CA LEU A 402 -2.24 -8.13 24.05
C LEU A 402 -2.55 -9.03 22.87
N LEU A 403 -1.76 -10.08 22.67
CA LEU A 403 -1.92 -10.97 21.52
C LEU A 403 -3.09 -11.94 21.72
N GLY A 404 -3.42 -12.29 22.97
CA GLY A 404 -4.58 -13.12 23.29
C GLY A 404 -4.57 -14.43 22.49
N SER A 405 -5.59 -14.65 21.65
CA SER A 405 -5.66 -15.85 20.80
C SER A 405 -4.58 -15.93 19.72
N ASN A 406 -3.97 -14.80 19.36
CA ASN A 406 -2.93 -14.70 18.33
C ASN A 406 -1.52 -14.85 18.91
N LEU A 407 -1.39 -15.12 20.21
CA LEU A 407 -0.10 -15.34 20.87
C LEU A 407 0.81 -16.37 20.14
N PRO A 408 0.30 -17.48 19.58
CA PRO A 408 1.14 -18.42 18.82
C PRO A 408 1.84 -17.82 17.61
N ASP A 409 1.30 -16.74 17.02
CA ASP A 409 1.89 -16.09 15.85
C ASP A 409 3.24 -15.46 16.18
N LEU A 410 3.48 -15.08 17.44
CA LEU A 410 4.74 -14.50 17.91
C LEU A 410 5.97 -15.36 17.56
N ALA A 411 5.83 -16.69 17.60
CA ALA A 411 6.90 -17.62 17.22
C ALA A 411 7.22 -17.58 15.71
N SER A 412 6.20 -17.40 14.87
CA SER A 412 6.38 -17.29 13.42
C SER A 412 7.10 -16.00 13.01
N TYR A 413 7.07 -14.98 13.87
CA TYR A 413 7.68 -13.67 13.67
C TYR A 413 8.90 -13.44 14.58
N GLU A 414 9.50 -14.49 15.15
CA GLU A 414 10.72 -14.39 15.99
C GLU A 414 11.90 -13.75 15.23
N ASN A 415 11.89 -13.77 13.89
CA ASN A 415 12.92 -13.11 13.07
C ASN A 415 12.67 -11.63 12.78
N GLU A 416 11.51 -11.09 13.17
CA GLU A 416 11.25 -9.66 13.06
C GLU A 416 12.05 -8.86 14.10
N THR A 417 12.65 -7.77 13.66
CA THR A 417 13.59 -6.98 14.49
C THR A 417 12.95 -6.53 15.81
N VAL A 418 11.70 -6.07 15.76
CA VAL A 418 10.96 -5.59 16.96
C VAL A 418 10.74 -6.73 17.95
N VAL A 419 10.39 -7.92 17.46
CA VAL A 419 10.17 -9.12 18.28
C VAL A 419 11.49 -9.60 18.90
N GLN A 420 12.58 -9.66 18.12
CA GLN A 420 13.90 -10.02 18.63
C GLN A 420 14.39 -9.06 19.72
N ASN A 421 14.26 -7.75 19.47
CA ASN A 421 14.66 -6.74 20.43
C ASN A 421 13.85 -6.87 21.73
N TRP A 422 12.55 -7.14 21.64
CA TRP A 422 11.70 -7.39 22.81
C TRP A 422 12.12 -8.66 23.56
N ILE A 423 12.30 -9.79 22.86
CA ILE A 423 12.75 -11.08 23.43
C ILE A 423 14.05 -10.89 24.22
N SER A 424 15.03 -10.20 23.63
CA SER A 424 16.35 -9.98 24.25
C SER A 424 16.29 -9.21 25.59
N ARG A 425 15.20 -8.47 25.85
CA ARG A 425 14.98 -7.73 27.09
C ARG A 425 14.31 -8.54 28.18
N GLN A 426 13.62 -9.63 27.83
CA GLN A 426 12.91 -10.49 28.78
C GLN A 426 13.85 -11.55 29.37
N PHE A 427 13.56 -12.03 30.58
CA PHE A 427 14.25 -13.21 31.12
C PHE A 427 13.81 -14.46 30.36
N GLN A 428 14.76 -15.36 30.06
CA GLN A 428 14.44 -16.63 29.40
C GLN A 428 13.40 -17.43 30.20
N SER A 429 13.52 -17.45 31.54
CA SER A 429 12.55 -18.08 32.43
C SER A 429 11.11 -17.55 32.29
N GLN A 430 10.95 -16.27 31.96
CA GLN A 430 9.64 -15.67 31.71
C GLN A 430 9.14 -16.03 30.32
N LEU A 431 9.99 -15.98 29.29
CA LEU A 431 9.62 -16.37 27.92
C LEU A 431 9.17 -17.83 27.86
N ASP A 432 9.85 -18.71 28.59
CA ASP A 432 9.52 -20.14 28.68
C ASP A 432 8.10 -20.38 29.23
N THR A 433 7.50 -19.43 29.97
CA THR A 433 6.11 -19.55 30.46
C THR A 433 5.06 -19.45 29.36
N LEU A 434 5.44 -18.95 28.17
CA LEU A 434 4.54 -18.87 27.02
C LEU A 434 4.40 -20.21 26.27
N ASP A 435 5.32 -21.17 26.49
CA ASP A 435 5.37 -22.46 25.79
C ASP A 435 5.40 -22.36 24.25
N LEU A 436 6.07 -21.32 23.73
CA LEU A 436 6.20 -21.04 22.30
C LEU A 436 7.55 -21.44 21.70
N GLY A 437 8.50 -21.89 22.54
CA GLY A 437 9.85 -22.24 22.10
C GLY A 437 10.75 -21.04 21.73
N LEU A 438 10.39 -19.82 22.17
CA LEU A 438 11.17 -18.60 21.93
C LEU A 438 12.52 -18.66 22.65
N THR A 439 13.60 -18.23 21.98
CA THR A 439 14.96 -18.26 22.56
C THR A 439 15.69 -16.93 22.39
N GLY A 440 16.68 -16.67 23.24
CA GLY A 440 17.49 -15.44 23.18
C GLY A 440 17.19 -14.41 24.27
N GLY A 441 16.39 -14.79 25.27
CA GLY A 441 16.18 -13.99 26.48
C GLY A 441 17.42 -13.90 27.36
N ARG A 442 17.45 -12.91 28.25
CA ARG A 442 18.56 -12.72 29.20
C ARG A 442 18.57 -13.81 30.26
N ALA A 443 19.78 -14.22 30.67
CA ALA A 443 19.95 -15.11 31.82
C ALA A 443 19.59 -14.38 33.13
N GLU A 444 19.01 -15.11 34.08
CA GLU A 444 18.84 -14.58 35.43
C GLU A 444 20.22 -14.36 36.08
N ALA A 445 20.36 -13.26 36.83
CA ALA A 445 21.57 -13.03 37.61
C ALA A 445 21.67 -14.10 38.69
N ALA A 446 22.71 -14.93 38.63
CA ALA A 446 22.97 -15.92 39.67
C ALA A 446 23.16 -15.20 41.02
N THR A 447 22.20 -15.34 41.93
CA THR A 447 22.41 -15.01 43.34
C THR A 447 23.53 -15.90 43.84
N THR A 448 24.72 -15.34 44.04
CA THR A 448 25.81 -15.98 44.79
C THR A 448 25.36 -16.11 46.24
N ALA A 449 24.63 -17.19 46.54
CA ALA A 449 24.47 -17.67 47.89
C ALA A 449 25.86 -18.11 48.36
N SER A 450 26.49 -17.28 49.21
CA SER A 450 27.69 -17.67 49.94
C SER A 450 27.39 -18.96 50.69
N SER A 451 28.03 -20.04 50.26
CA SER A 451 27.89 -21.36 50.85
C SER A 451 28.56 -21.34 52.22
N ASN A 452 27.76 -21.26 53.30
CA ASN A 452 28.24 -21.57 54.64
C ASN A 452 28.60 -23.05 54.70
N SER A 453 29.88 -23.37 54.59
CA SER A 453 30.41 -24.68 54.96
C SER A 453 30.59 -24.75 56.47
N THR A 454 29.88 -25.71 57.08
CA THR A 454 29.99 -26.07 58.49
C THR A 454 31.26 -26.91 58.68
N GLY A 455 32.20 -26.44 59.51
CA GLY A 455 33.42 -27.16 59.90
C GLY A 455 33.79 -26.84 61.34
N ASN A 456 33.86 -27.88 62.17
CA ASN A 456 33.87 -27.86 63.63
C ASN A 456 35.25 -27.49 64.26
N ALA A 457 35.17 -26.73 65.36
CA ALA A 457 36.02 -26.68 66.57
C ALA A 457 37.56 -26.50 66.49
N THR A 458 38.11 -25.52 67.23
CA THR A 458 38.92 -25.71 68.46
C THR A 458 39.17 -24.35 69.16
N THR A 459 39.19 -24.38 70.50
CA THR A 459 39.37 -23.35 71.55
C THR A 459 40.50 -22.32 71.40
N ALA A 460 40.26 -21.06 71.81
CA ALA A 460 40.80 -20.45 73.06
C ALA A 460 40.65 -18.90 73.14
N ALA A 461 40.39 -18.43 74.38
CA ALA A 461 40.66 -17.12 74.97
C ALA A 461 39.77 -15.89 74.66
N THR A 462 39.06 -15.45 75.71
CA THR A 462 38.50 -14.11 75.96
C THR A 462 39.63 -13.08 76.21
N PRO A 463 39.42 -11.74 76.06
CA PRO A 463 38.70 -10.97 77.08
C PRO A 463 37.78 -9.85 76.56
N THR A 464 36.62 -9.75 77.24
CA THR A 464 35.95 -8.56 77.78
C THR A 464 36.18 -7.18 77.15
N THR A 465 35.09 -6.54 76.70
CA THR A 465 34.74 -5.16 77.12
C THR A 465 33.24 -4.86 76.95
N VAL A 466 32.73 -4.19 77.98
CA VAL A 466 31.37 -3.71 78.23
C VAL A 466 31.09 -2.43 77.43
N THR A 467 29.82 -2.11 77.15
CA THR A 467 29.12 -0.79 77.32
C THR A 467 27.94 -0.70 76.33
N THR A 468 26.71 -1.00 76.73
CA THR A 468 25.65 -0.10 77.25
C THR A 468 24.74 0.49 76.16
N ALA A 469 23.44 0.27 76.37
CA ALA A 469 22.28 0.69 75.59
C ALA A 469 22.11 2.21 75.48
N THR A 470 21.32 2.68 74.51
CA THR A 470 20.25 3.67 74.77
C THR A 470 19.15 3.56 73.72
N THR A 471 17.94 3.31 74.22
CA THR A 471 16.62 3.43 73.59
C THR A 471 16.20 4.90 73.55
N THR A 472 15.56 5.36 72.48
CA THR A 472 14.63 6.50 72.55
C THR A 472 13.39 6.24 71.69
N VAL A 473 12.25 6.27 72.39
CA VAL A 473 10.88 6.29 71.89
C VAL A 473 10.46 7.76 71.81
N THR A 474 9.76 8.16 70.74
CA THR A 474 8.77 9.24 70.85
C THR A 474 7.60 9.05 69.88
N THR A 475 6.45 9.45 70.39
CA THR A 475 5.07 9.10 70.07
C THR A 475 4.39 10.11 69.13
N ALA A 476 3.39 9.62 68.38
CA ALA A 476 2.08 10.21 68.01
C ALA A 476 1.94 11.69 67.59
N THR A 477 1.07 11.98 66.61
CA THR A 477 -0.32 12.49 66.86
C THR A 477 -1.10 12.67 65.54
N THR A 478 -2.39 12.35 65.64
CA THR A 478 -3.54 12.37 64.70
C THR A 478 -4.09 13.78 64.41
N ALA A 479 -4.83 13.95 63.29
CA ALA A 479 -6.12 14.68 63.13
C ALA A 479 -6.31 15.25 61.69
N THR A 480 -7.47 15.51 61.06
CA THR A 480 -8.91 15.14 61.11
C THR A 480 -9.60 15.92 59.94
N THR A 481 -10.54 15.31 59.19
CA THR A 481 -11.73 15.85 58.41
C THR A 481 -11.59 17.05 57.43
N THR A 482 -12.35 17.19 56.32
CA THR A 482 -13.82 17.44 56.25
C THR A 482 -14.36 17.39 54.78
N ALA A 483 -15.70 17.36 54.65
CA ALA A 483 -16.59 17.03 53.53
C ALA A 483 -16.82 18.07 52.39
N SER A 484 -17.42 17.62 51.27
CA SER A 484 -18.79 17.99 50.80
C SER A 484 -18.97 18.40 49.30
N ALA A 485 -20.17 18.07 48.79
CA ALA A 485 -20.93 18.57 47.62
C ALA A 485 -20.57 17.99 46.23
N GLY A 486 -21.44 17.36 45.42
CA GLY A 486 -22.91 17.37 45.34
C GLY A 486 -23.41 18.40 44.32
N ASN A 487 -23.68 17.99 43.06
CA ASN A 487 -24.63 18.71 42.21
C ASN A 487 -25.28 17.81 41.14
N LYS A 488 -26.60 17.95 40.96
CA LYS A 488 -27.46 17.30 39.95
C LYS A 488 -27.97 18.38 38.97
N GLY A 489 -28.12 18.01 37.70
CA GLY A 489 -28.98 18.65 36.69
C GLY A 489 -28.98 17.77 35.43
N SER A 490 -30.07 17.08 35.06
CA SER A 490 -31.14 17.53 34.14
C SER A 490 -30.58 18.25 32.88
N SER A 491 -30.91 17.92 31.63
CA SER A 491 -32.14 17.32 31.09
C SER A 491 -32.12 17.32 29.54
N TYR A 492 -33.00 16.49 28.96
CA TYR A 492 -33.62 16.52 27.61
C TYR A 492 -32.99 15.72 26.46
N SER A 493 -33.69 14.62 26.15
CA SER A 493 -33.70 13.90 24.88
C SER A 493 -34.69 14.54 23.89
N LEU A 494 -34.37 14.52 22.60
CA LEU A 494 -35.34 14.30 21.51
C LEU A 494 -34.64 13.56 20.35
N PRO A 495 -35.33 12.63 19.66
CA PRO A 495 -34.71 11.72 18.70
C PRO A 495 -34.74 12.29 17.27
N PHE A 496 -33.61 12.20 16.56
CA PHE A 496 -33.59 12.37 15.10
C PHE A 496 -33.51 11.01 14.44
N ILE A 497 -34.59 10.67 13.73
CA ILE A 497 -34.72 9.51 12.86
C ILE A 497 -33.92 9.80 11.59
N PHE A 498 -32.83 9.07 11.36
CA PHE A 498 -32.19 8.99 10.05
C PHE A 498 -32.48 7.63 9.41
N LEU A 499 -33.09 7.70 8.24
CA LEU A 499 -33.47 6.59 7.38
C LEU A 499 -32.25 6.23 6.53
N MET A 500 -31.47 5.23 6.98
CA MET A 500 -30.33 4.70 6.21
C MET A 500 -30.83 3.68 5.19
N LEU A 501 -30.67 4.03 3.90
CA LEU A 501 -30.76 3.10 2.79
C LEU A 501 -29.55 2.15 2.85
N ASN A 502 -29.77 0.90 3.24
CA ASN A 502 -28.76 -0.16 3.18
C ASN A 502 -28.56 -0.63 1.71
N MET A 503 -27.41 -0.34 1.12
CA MET A 503 -26.89 -1.06 -0.04
C MET A 503 -26.11 -2.29 0.48
N ALA A 504 -26.77 -3.45 0.48
CA ALA A 504 -26.14 -4.71 0.82
C ALA A 504 -25.23 -5.21 -0.32
N PHE A 505 -23.93 -5.29 -0.08
CA PHE A 505 -23.01 -6.05 -0.93
C PHE A 505 -23.01 -7.53 -0.50
N ILE A 506 -23.61 -8.37 -1.34
CA ILE A 506 -23.61 -9.83 -1.19
C ILE A 506 -22.23 -10.36 -1.60
N LYS A 507 -21.44 -10.84 -0.63
CA LYS A 507 -20.30 -11.73 -0.90
C LYS A 507 -20.85 -13.11 -1.28
N ILE A 508 -20.75 -13.48 -2.55
CA ILE A 508 -21.01 -14.84 -3.03
C ILE A 508 -19.77 -15.68 -2.75
N GLN A 509 -19.87 -16.65 -1.84
CA GLN A 509 -18.92 -17.76 -1.78
C GLN A 509 -19.26 -18.78 -2.88
N ILE A 510 -18.26 -19.15 -3.67
CA ILE A 510 -18.33 -20.27 -4.61
C ILE A 510 -17.62 -21.45 -3.92
N VAL A 511 -18.37 -22.54 -3.75
CA VAL A 511 -17.90 -23.88 -3.37
C VAL A 511 -17.07 -24.49 -4.49
#